data_AF-A0AAV2RSD6-F1
#
_entry.id   AF-A0AAV2RSD6-F1
#
_cell.length_a   1.000
_cell.length_b   1.000
_cell.length_c   1.000
_cell.angle_alpha   90.00
_cell.angle_beta   90.00
_cell.angle_gamma   90.00
#
_symmetry.space_group_name_H-M   'P 1'
#
loop_
_entity.id
_entity.type
_entity.pdbx_description
1 polymer ?
#
loop_
_entity_poly.entity_id
_entity_poly.type
_entity_poly.pdbx_seq_one_letter_code
_entity_poly.pdbx_strand_id
1 'polypeptide(L)'
;MAPKLLALVFLLPLFKTGHTLSCYGCHSADSSLGDYDATCAEDGYTGNVMADTTVKVCFTEVYTDGSGVVRRSGWPTSGWSDGSCYETGHSIMCFCSSDTCNSDLCFHCSFTTVEPHTTSEHSTTEHSTSGLLTTSEGNTTDDITTEPLSTTILPPVSTTPVKTLNCYSCFNCAIVDSDTPVADNGDYKACFTSLTHIGTEAVVIRGGDYDEHGDGECDHENSTFTCYCTGDLCNDAEV
;
A
#
# COMPACT_ATOMS: atom_id res chain seq x y z
N MET A 1 -34.59 -60.98 -16.93
CA MET A 1 -34.18 -60.02 -17.97
C MET A 1 -34.20 -58.64 -17.33
N ALA A 2 -33.02 -58.09 -17.04
CA ALA A 2 -32.89 -56.77 -16.41
C ALA A 2 -32.31 -55.79 -17.45
N PRO A 3 -32.91 -54.60 -17.65
CA PRO A 3 -32.38 -53.63 -18.59
C PRO A 3 -31.12 -52.98 -18.00
N LYS A 4 -30.02 -53.02 -18.76
CA LYS A 4 -28.80 -52.26 -18.45
C LYS A 4 -29.08 -50.78 -18.71
N LEU A 5 -29.17 -50.01 -17.64
CA LEU A 5 -29.26 -48.55 -17.67
C LEU A 5 -27.92 -48.00 -18.18
N LEU A 6 -27.89 -47.53 -19.43
CA LEU A 6 -26.73 -46.86 -20.01
C LEU A 6 -26.69 -45.44 -19.43
N ALA A 7 -25.86 -45.21 -18.41
CA ALA A 7 -25.63 -43.88 -17.86
C ALA A 7 -24.82 -43.05 -18.88
N LEU A 8 -25.50 -42.14 -19.58
CA LEU A 8 -24.87 -41.18 -20.48
C LEU A 8 -24.21 -40.09 -19.62
N VAL A 9 -22.91 -40.24 -19.35
CA VAL A 9 -22.11 -39.20 -18.69
C VAL A 9 -21.90 -38.07 -19.69
N PHE A 10 -22.68 -36.99 -19.57
CA PHE A 10 -22.41 -35.73 -20.26
C PHE A 10 -21.14 -35.10 -19.66
N LEU A 11 -19.99 -35.36 -20.30
CA LEU A 11 -18.79 -34.55 -20.15
C LEU A 11 -19.08 -33.18 -20.75
N LEU A 12 -19.65 -32.27 -19.95
CA LEU A 12 -19.67 -30.85 -20.28
C LEU A 12 -18.22 -30.37 -20.24
N PRO A 13 -17.61 -29.96 -21.38
CA PRO A 13 -16.32 -29.29 -21.34
C PRO A 13 -16.48 -28.05 -20.46
N LEU A 14 -15.74 -28.00 -19.35
CA LEU A 14 -15.48 -26.77 -18.63
C LEU A 14 -14.68 -25.88 -19.59
N PHE A 15 -15.39 -25.14 -20.43
CA PHE A 15 -14.83 -24.00 -21.11
C PHE A 15 -14.39 -23.04 -20.01
N LYS A 16 -13.09 -23.00 -19.73
CA LYS A 16 -12.49 -21.88 -19.03
C LYS A 16 -12.70 -20.66 -19.91
N THR A 17 -13.82 -19.98 -19.73
CA THR A 17 -13.98 -18.61 -20.22
C THR A 17 -12.88 -17.82 -19.55
N GLY A 18 -11.87 -17.41 -20.31
CA GLY A 18 -10.84 -16.51 -19.81
C GLY A 18 -11.55 -15.26 -19.32
N HIS A 19 -11.67 -15.10 -18.00
CA HIS A 19 -12.19 -13.87 -17.43
C HIS A 19 -11.22 -12.76 -17.83
N THR A 20 -11.76 -11.76 -18.52
CA THR A 20 -11.03 -10.53 -18.83
C THR A 20 -11.23 -9.62 -17.65
N LEU A 21 -10.16 -9.26 -16.94
CA LEU A 21 -10.23 -8.30 -15.84
C LEU A 21 -10.42 -6.90 -16.44
N SER A 22 -11.41 -6.18 -15.94
CA SER A 22 -11.66 -4.79 -16.30
C SER A 22 -11.13 -3.87 -15.20
N CYS A 23 -10.40 -2.82 -15.57
CA CYS A 23 -9.86 -1.83 -14.62
C CYS A 23 -10.23 -0.43 -15.06
N TYR A 24 -10.29 0.52 -14.15
CA TYR A 24 -10.30 1.93 -14.54
C TYR A 24 -8.91 2.34 -15.05
N GLY A 25 -8.88 3.13 -16.13
CA GLY A 25 -7.69 3.63 -16.79
C GLY A 25 -7.72 5.14 -16.93
N CYS A 26 -6.90 5.87 -16.19
CA CYS A 26 -6.83 7.32 -16.29
C CYS A 26 -5.53 7.93 -15.75
N HIS A 27 -5.26 9.17 -16.13
CA HIS A 27 -4.18 10.00 -15.61
C HIS A 27 -4.68 11.43 -15.30
N SER A 28 -4.36 11.97 -14.13
CA SER A 28 -4.86 13.30 -13.70
C SER A 28 -3.94 14.48 -14.06
N ALA A 29 -2.66 14.26 -14.36
CA ALA A 29 -1.69 15.37 -14.47
C ALA A 29 -1.67 16.11 -15.80
N ASP A 30 -1.82 15.41 -16.94
CA ASP A 30 -1.44 15.95 -18.24
C ASP A 30 -2.51 15.69 -19.31
N SER A 31 -3.19 16.77 -19.72
CA SER A 31 -4.22 16.75 -20.77
C SER A 31 -3.74 16.33 -22.17
N SER A 32 -2.43 16.24 -22.38
CA SER A 32 -1.85 15.75 -23.62
C SER A 32 -1.76 14.23 -23.68
N LEU A 33 -1.90 13.53 -22.54
CA LEU A 33 -1.96 12.07 -22.49
C LEU A 33 -3.33 11.57 -22.96
N GLY A 34 -3.33 10.46 -23.70
CA GLY A 34 -4.55 9.89 -24.28
C GLY A 34 -5.54 9.35 -23.25
N ASP A 35 -5.09 9.10 -22.03
CA ASP A 35 -5.85 8.63 -20.88
C ASP A 35 -6.10 9.75 -19.84
N TYR A 36 -5.90 11.02 -20.21
CA TYR A 36 -6.20 12.12 -19.30
C TYR A 36 -7.66 12.15 -18.87
N ASP A 37 -7.88 12.25 -17.56
CA ASP A 37 -9.19 12.54 -16.98
C ASP A 37 -9.04 13.44 -15.75
N ALA A 38 -9.71 14.60 -15.79
CA ALA A 38 -9.66 15.58 -14.71
C ALA A 38 -10.26 15.05 -13.40
N THR A 39 -11.14 14.05 -13.45
CA THR A 39 -11.74 13.41 -12.26
C THR A 39 -11.00 12.15 -11.83
N CYS A 40 -9.88 11.80 -12.46
CA CYS A 40 -9.12 10.59 -12.15
C CYS A 40 -8.70 10.50 -10.66
N ALA A 41 -8.48 11.66 -10.03
CA ALA A 41 -8.12 11.78 -8.62
C ALA A 41 -9.33 11.80 -7.65
N GLU A 42 -10.56 11.64 -8.14
CA GLU A 42 -11.75 11.56 -7.29
C GLU A 42 -11.95 10.14 -6.74
N ASP A 43 -12.43 10.04 -5.51
CA ASP A 43 -12.86 8.77 -4.94
C ASP A 43 -14.11 8.23 -5.63
N GLY A 44 -14.26 6.91 -5.72
CA GLY A 44 -15.35 6.28 -6.46
C GLY A 44 -15.35 6.61 -7.96
N TYR A 45 -14.18 6.75 -8.57
CA TYR A 45 -14.04 7.03 -10.00
C TYR A 45 -14.78 6.00 -10.84
N THR A 46 -15.65 6.47 -11.73
CA THR A 46 -16.45 5.64 -12.66
C THR A 46 -16.22 5.98 -14.12
N GLY A 47 -15.04 6.53 -14.45
CA GLY A 47 -14.74 7.01 -15.80
C GLY A 47 -14.31 5.88 -16.74
N ASN A 48 -13.17 6.06 -17.40
CA ASN A 48 -12.72 5.18 -18.48
C ASN A 48 -12.40 3.78 -17.96
N VAL A 49 -13.05 2.76 -18.52
CA VAL A 49 -12.78 1.35 -18.23
C VAL A 49 -11.95 0.74 -19.36
N MET A 50 -10.84 0.11 -19.00
CA MET A 50 -10.03 -0.71 -19.88
C MET A 50 -10.22 -2.19 -19.55
N ALA A 51 -10.43 -3.01 -20.58
CA ALA A 51 -10.54 -4.46 -20.43
C ALA A 51 -9.52 -5.12 -21.36
N ASP A 52 -8.55 -5.82 -20.79
CA ASP A 52 -7.51 -6.54 -21.53
C ASP A 52 -7.29 -7.93 -20.93
N THR A 53 -7.19 -8.93 -21.78
CA THR A 53 -6.90 -10.32 -21.40
C THR A 53 -5.52 -10.51 -20.77
N THR A 54 -4.59 -9.58 -21.00
CA THR A 54 -3.25 -9.60 -20.39
C THR A 54 -3.26 -9.06 -18.98
N VAL A 55 -4.21 -8.18 -18.63
CA VAL A 55 -4.31 -7.58 -17.30
C VAL A 55 -4.70 -8.66 -16.28
N LYS A 56 -3.98 -8.68 -15.15
CA LYS A 56 -4.15 -9.64 -14.05
C LYS A 56 -4.55 -8.99 -12.74
N VAL A 57 -4.17 -7.73 -12.54
CA VAL A 57 -4.60 -6.90 -11.41
C VAL A 57 -4.87 -5.48 -11.88
N CYS A 58 -5.76 -4.77 -11.22
CA CYS A 58 -5.93 -3.33 -11.34
C CYS A 58 -5.04 -2.63 -10.32
N PHE A 59 -4.65 -1.38 -10.62
CA PHE A 59 -3.97 -0.55 -9.64
C PHE A 59 -4.45 0.90 -9.63
N THR A 60 -4.27 1.54 -8.48
CA THR A 60 -4.31 2.99 -8.29
C THR A 60 -2.94 3.42 -7.79
N GLU A 61 -2.34 4.42 -8.43
CA GLU A 61 -1.08 5.04 -8.04
C GLU A 61 -1.32 6.51 -7.68
N VAL A 62 -0.88 6.91 -6.49
CA VAL A 62 -1.02 8.28 -5.96
C VAL A 62 0.38 8.83 -5.68
N TYR A 63 0.74 9.94 -6.33
CA TYR A 63 2.05 10.57 -6.15
C TYR A 63 2.12 11.31 -4.81
N THR A 64 3.21 11.09 -4.08
CA THR A 64 3.44 11.63 -2.72
C THR A 64 4.26 12.91 -2.70
N ASP A 65 4.64 13.43 -3.87
CA ASP A 65 5.41 14.69 -4.06
C ASP A 65 4.60 15.98 -3.82
N GLY A 66 3.36 15.86 -3.35
CA GLY A 66 2.43 16.97 -3.12
C GLY A 66 1.69 17.45 -4.37
N SER A 67 1.92 16.83 -5.54
CA SER A 67 1.21 17.16 -6.78
C SER A 67 -0.26 16.73 -6.76
N GLY A 68 -0.60 15.73 -5.94
CA GLY A 68 -1.93 15.11 -5.93
C GLY A 68 -2.23 14.33 -7.21
N VAL A 69 -1.21 14.01 -8.02
CA VAL A 69 -1.38 13.23 -9.24
C VAL A 69 -1.80 11.80 -8.87
N VAL A 70 -2.85 11.35 -9.53
CA VAL A 70 -3.37 9.98 -9.53
C VAL A 70 -3.29 9.39 -10.94
N ARG A 71 -2.88 8.12 -11.01
CA ARG A 71 -2.91 7.26 -12.18
C ARG A 71 -3.65 5.96 -11.83
N ARG A 72 -4.48 5.47 -12.76
CA ARG A 72 -5.18 4.18 -12.63
C ARG A 72 -4.95 3.38 -13.89
N SER A 73 -4.70 2.08 -13.76
CA SER A 73 -4.60 1.20 -14.92
C SER A 73 -4.70 -0.28 -14.53
N GLY A 74 -4.51 -1.16 -15.53
CA GLY A 74 -4.30 -2.58 -15.33
C GLY A 74 -2.82 -2.95 -15.40
N TRP A 75 -2.41 -3.96 -14.65
CA TRP A 75 -1.05 -4.50 -14.66
C TRP A 75 -1.04 -5.96 -15.13
N PRO A 76 -0.07 -6.38 -15.98
CA PRO A 76 -0.10 -7.69 -16.63
C PRO A 76 0.46 -8.84 -15.78
N THR A 77 1.12 -8.56 -14.66
CA THR A 77 1.66 -9.61 -13.77
C THR A 77 0.68 -9.93 -12.65
N SER A 78 0.55 -11.23 -12.36
CA SER A 78 -0.04 -11.70 -11.10
C SER A 78 1.03 -11.69 -10.00
N GLY A 79 0.62 -11.87 -8.74
CA GLY A 79 1.51 -11.86 -7.57
C GLY A 79 1.23 -10.72 -6.59
N TRP A 80 0.30 -9.84 -6.91
CA TRP A 80 -0.16 -8.79 -6.01
C TRP A 80 -1.47 -9.24 -5.34
N SER A 81 -1.51 -9.21 -4.01
CA SER A 81 -2.70 -9.54 -3.23
C SER A 81 -3.70 -8.38 -3.23
N ASP A 82 -4.98 -8.70 -3.08
CA ASP A 82 -6.04 -7.68 -3.00
C ASP A 82 -5.81 -6.75 -1.81
N GLY A 83 -5.72 -5.45 -2.09
CA GLY A 83 -5.46 -4.42 -1.08
C GLY A 83 -3.98 -4.25 -0.73
N SER A 84 -3.07 -4.99 -1.38
CA SER A 84 -1.63 -4.76 -1.24
C SER A 84 -1.24 -3.39 -1.77
N CYS A 85 -0.38 -2.71 -1.02
CA CYS A 85 0.09 -1.38 -1.36
C CYS A 85 1.56 -1.23 -1.07
N TYR A 86 2.23 -0.54 -1.98
CA TYR A 86 3.66 -0.37 -1.95
C TYR A 86 3.97 1.10 -2.16
N GLU A 87 4.81 1.62 -1.27
CA GLU A 87 5.43 2.91 -1.47
C GLU A 87 6.63 2.73 -2.40
N THR A 88 6.78 3.61 -3.37
CA THR A 88 7.89 3.62 -4.33
C THR A 88 8.91 4.72 -3.99
N GLY A 89 8.66 5.46 -2.90
CA GLY A 89 9.36 6.69 -2.53
C GLY A 89 8.85 7.96 -3.22
N HIS A 90 8.12 7.84 -4.33
CA HIS A 90 7.52 8.97 -5.05
C HIS A 90 6.01 8.83 -5.25
N SER A 91 5.50 7.61 -5.11
CA SER A 91 4.11 7.29 -5.21
C SER A 91 3.77 6.13 -4.28
N ILE A 92 2.49 6.01 -3.99
CA ILE A 92 1.87 4.85 -3.37
C ILE A 92 1.11 4.14 -4.48
N MET A 93 1.38 2.86 -4.69
CA MET A 93 0.67 2.04 -5.66
C MET A 93 -0.04 0.90 -4.96
N CYS A 94 -1.34 0.78 -5.20
CA CYS A 94 -2.21 -0.21 -4.58
C CYS A 94 -2.88 -1.09 -5.62
N PHE A 95 -2.96 -2.38 -5.34
CA PHE A 95 -3.43 -3.40 -6.26
C PHE A 95 -4.71 -4.10 -5.79
N CYS A 96 -5.50 -4.55 -6.74
CA CYS A 96 -6.69 -5.37 -6.50
C CYS A 96 -7.06 -6.19 -7.74
N SER A 97 -7.77 -7.30 -7.58
CA SER A 97 -7.96 -8.34 -8.62
C SER A 97 -9.41 -8.52 -9.07
N SER A 98 -10.33 -7.69 -8.57
CA SER A 98 -11.74 -7.70 -9.00
C SER A 98 -12.03 -6.62 -10.05
N ASP A 99 -13.07 -6.81 -10.84
CA ASP A 99 -13.41 -5.86 -11.90
C ASP A 99 -13.65 -4.46 -11.32
N THR A 100 -12.96 -3.47 -11.88
CA THR A 100 -13.08 -2.04 -11.56
C THR A 100 -12.83 -1.71 -10.08
N CYS A 101 -12.12 -2.58 -9.37
CA CYS A 101 -11.83 -2.44 -7.94
C CYS A 101 -10.93 -1.25 -7.61
N ASN A 102 -10.20 -0.72 -8.60
CA ASN A 102 -9.40 0.48 -8.47
C ASN A 102 -10.27 1.75 -8.66
N SER A 103 -11.50 1.75 -8.13
CA SER A 103 -12.43 2.90 -8.13
C SER A 103 -12.10 3.91 -7.05
N ASP A 104 -11.48 3.45 -5.97
CA ASP A 104 -11.20 4.28 -4.82
C ASP A 104 -9.71 4.63 -4.82
N LEU A 105 -9.36 5.74 -4.17
CA LEU A 105 -7.95 6.00 -3.91
C LEU A 105 -7.44 4.97 -2.90
N CYS A 106 -6.13 4.97 -2.67
CA CYS A 106 -5.42 4.16 -1.69
C CYS A 106 -5.87 4.44 -0.22
N PHE A 107 -7.16 4.58 0.07
CA PHE A 107 -7.76 4.86 1.37
C PHE A 107 -7.70 3.67 2.31
N HIS A 108 -7.62 2.45 1.78
CA HIS A 108 -7.39 1.24 2.58
C HIS A 108 -5.99 1.18 3.19
N CYS A 109 -5.15 2.11 2.79
CA CYS A 109 -3.73 2.09 2.96
C CYS A 109 -3.51 3.19 3.98
N SER A 110 -3.56 2.77 5.24
CA SER A 110 -3.43 3.66 6.38
C SER A 110 -1.98 4.13 6.44
N PHE A 111 -1.59 5.04 5.56
CA PHE A 111 -0.29 5.69 5.65
C PHE A 111 -0.41 6.71 6.76
N THR A 112 0.26 6.40 7.87
CA THR A 112 0.66 7.44 8.80
C THR A 112 1.66 8.26 8.00
N THR A 113 1.21 9.36 7.39
CA THR A 113 2.12 10.34 6.78
C THR A 113 3.16 10.63 7.84
N VAL A 114 4.38 10.10 7.69
CA VAL A 114 5.46 10.39 8.62
C VAL A 114 5.72 11.86 8.37
N GLU A 115 5.22 12.70 9.29
CA GLU A 115 5.49 14.12 9.26
C GLU A 115 7.01 14.24 9.11
N PRO A 116 7.52 14.88 8.05
CA PRO A 116 8.95 14.87 7.76
C PRO A 116 9.64 15.36 9.03
N HIS A 117 10.33 14.45 9.71
CA HIS A 117 11.06 14.74 10.93
C HIS A 117 12.13 15.74 10.53
N THR A 118 11.77 17.01 10.66
CA THR A 118 12.67 18.12 10.46
C THR A 118 13.71 17.90 11.52
N THR A 119 14.90 17.48 11.10
CA THR A 119 16.05 17.38 11.97
C THR A 119 16.33 18.81 12.41
N SER A 120 15.71 19.18 13.54
CA SER A 120 15.88 20.48 14.17
C SER A 120 17.32 20.54 14.62
N GLU A 121 18.18 21.11 13.78
CA GLU A 121 19.48 21.59 14.22
C GLU A 121 19.21 22.59 15.35
N HIS A 122 19.53 22.14 16.55
CA HIS A 122 19.49 22.90 17.78
C HIS A 122 20.44 24.10 17.67
N SER A 123 19.94 25.21 17.11
CA SER A 123 20.54 26.53 17.25
C SER A 123 19.82 27.25 18.38
N THR A 124 20.48 27.29 19.54
CA THR A 124 20.06 28.09 20.69
C THR A 124 20.22 29.56 20.38
N THR A 125 19.10 30.25 20.15
CA THR A 125 19.04 31.70 20.33
C THR A 125 17.83 32.01 21.19
N GLU A 126 18.09 32.33 22.46
CA GLU A 126 17.11 32.86 23.39
C GLU A 126 16.59 34.21 22.88
N HIS A 127 15.28 34.32 22.65
CA HIS A 127 14.64 35.63 22.79
C HIS A 127 13.29 35.55 23.49
N SER A 128 13.30 36.15 24.67
CA SER A 128 12.19 36.39 25.56
C SER A 128 11.21 37.39 24.93
N THR A 129 9.91 37.07 24.92
CA THR A 129 8.86 38.10 24.97
C THR A 129 7.61 37.55 25.66
N SER A 130 7.16 38.35 26.62
CA SER A 130 6.06 38.13 27.57
C SER A 130 4.75 38.73 27.05
N GLY A 131 3.62 38.14 27.44
CA GLY A 131 2.27 38.71 27.38
C GLY A 131 1.24 37.72 26.84
N LEU A 132 -0.01 37.68 27.30
CA LEU A 132 -0.74 38.33 28.37
C LEU A 132 -2.05 37.53 28.53
N LEU A 133 -2.54 37.44 29.77
CA LEU A 133 -3.79 36.79 30.18
C LEU A 133 -5.03 37.26 29.40
N THR A 134 -5.98 36.34 29.18
CA THR A 134 -7.41 36.70 29.10
C THR A 134 -8.26 35.62 29.74
N THR A 135 -8.94 36.01 30.81
CA THR A 135 -9.96 35.27 31.56
C THR A 135 -11.31 35.33 30.86
N SER A 136 -12.07 34.24 30.90
CA SER A 136 -13.51 34.24 30.64
C SER A 136 -14.20 33.36 31.67
N GLU A 137 -15.01 33.99 32.53
CA GLU A 137 -15.88 33.36 33.51
C GLU A 137 -17.12 32.77 32.81
N GLY A 138 -17.46 31.53 33.14
CA GLY A 138 -18.65 30.83 32.67
C GLY A 138 -19.18 29.92 33.77
N ASN A 139 -20.04 30.50 34.60
CA ASN A 139 -20.68 29.92 35.77
C ASN A 139 -21.88 29.05 35.35
N THR A 140 -21.90 27.75 35.66
CA THR A 140 -23.14 26.97 35.73
C THR A 140 -22.97 25.84 36.74
N THR A 141 -23.72 25.94 37.84
CA THR A 141 -23.78 24.97 38.93
C THR A 141 -24.89 23.97 38.62
N ASP A 142 -24.52 22.73 38.30
CA ASP A 142 -25.45 21.60 38.36
C ASP A 142 -24.91 20.54 39.32
N ASP A 143 -25.67 20.37 40.39
CA ASP A 143 -25.47 19.43 41.49
C ASP A 143 -25.81 18.02 41.01
N ILE A 144 -24.79 17.23 40.68
CA ILE A 144 -24.90 15.80 40.37
C ILE A 144 -24.22 15.02 41.49
N THR A 145 -25.05 14.46 42.37
CA THR A 145 -24.63 13.50 43.41
C THR A 145 -24.00 12.27 42.73
N THR A 146 -22.69 12.13 42.92
CA THR A 146 -21.87 11.08 42.32
C THR A 146 -21.75 9.90 43.28
N GLU A 147 -22.25 8.73 42.87
CA GLU A 147 -22.00 7.45 43.53
C GLU A 147 -20.50 7.11 43.48
N PRO A 148 -19.88 6.58 44.56
CA PRO A 148 -18.46 6.22 44.53
C PRO A 148 -18.24 5.03 43.60
N LEU A 149 -17.82 5.31 42.37
CA LEU A 149 -17.44 4.31 41.39
C LEU A 149 -16.19 3.58 41.90
N SER A 150 -16.34 2.31 42.24
CA SER A 150 -15.23 1.45 42.62
C SER A 150 -14.26 1.34 41.44
N THR A 151 -13.13 2.02 41.54
CA THR A 151 -12.12 2.09 40.49
C THR A 151 -11.31 0.80 40.52
N THR A 152 -11.64 -0.12 39.62
CA THR A 152 -10.81 -1.31 39.35
C THR A 152 -9.51 -0.83 38.73
N ILE A 153 -8.43 -0.87 39.51
CA ILE A 153 -7.07 -0.55 39.03
C ILE A 153 -6.66 -1.69 38.09
N LEU A 154 -6.69 -1.43 36.78
CA LEU A 154 -6.12 -2.35 35.79
C LEU A 154 -4.60 -2.40 35.97
N PRO A 155 -3.97 -3.58 35.85
CA PRO A 155 -2.51 -3.68 35.89
C PRO A 155 -1.91 -2.79 34.78
N PRO A 156 -0.72 -2.21 35.01
CA PRO A 156 -0.05 -1.42 33.99
C PRO A 156 0.16 -2.29 32.75
N VAL A 157 -0.43 -1.88 31.63
CA VAL A 157 -0.21 -2.50 30.32
C VAL A 157 1.27 -2.28 29.99
N SER A 158 2.04 -3.35 30.00
CA SER A 158 3.43 -3.33 29.55
C SER A 158 3.44 -3.15 28.03
N THR A 159 3.58 -1.93 27.55
CA THR A 159 3.79 -1.64 26.14
C THR A 159 5.25 -1.93 25.81
N THR A 160 5.55 -3.18 25.49
CA THR A 160 6.81 -3.50 24.81
C THR A 160 6.87 -2.64 23.56
N PRO A 161 7.96 -1.87 23.33
CA PRO A 161 8.11 -1.11 22.10
C PRO A 161 7.90 -2.04 20.92
N VAL A 162 6.91 -1.76 20.09
CA VAL A 162 6.71 -2.49 18.85
C VAL A 162 7.95 -2.18 18.01
N LYS A 163 8.80 -3.18 17.80
CA LYS A 163 9.97 -3.03 16.95
C LYS A 163 9.44 -2.80 15.54
N THR A 164 9.69 -1.61 14.99
CA THR A 164 9.40 -1.33 13.58
C THR A 164 10.52 -1.90 12.72
N LEU A 165 10.18 -2.35 11.52
CA LEU A 165 11.13 -2.87 10.55
C LEU A 165 11.28 -1.83 9.43
N ASN A 166 12.51 -1.41 9.18
CA ASN A 166 12.84 -0.47 8.12
C ASN A 166 13.27 -1.25 6.87
N CYS A 167 12.75 -0.89 5.70
CA CYS A 167 13.10 -1.54 4.44
C CYS A 167 13.42 -0.48 3.37
N TYR A 168 14.39 -0.74 2.50
CA TYR A 168 14.53 0.08 1.30
C TYR A 168 13.29 -0.08 0.42
N SER A 169 12.81 1.04 -0.12
CA SER A 169 11.56 1.15 -0.86
C SER A 169 11.83 1.92 -2.15
N CYS A 170 11.79 1.23 -3.28
CA CYS A 170 12.04 1.86 -4.57
C CYS A 170 11.58 0.97 -5.74
N PHE A 171 11.30 1.62 -6.87
CA PHE A 171 10.95 0.98 -8.13
C PHE A 171 12.06 1.21 -9.16
N ASN A 172 12.46 0.14 -9.84
CA ASN A 172 13.54 0.12 -10.82
C ASN A 172 14.91 0.57 -10.26
N CYS A 173 15.21 0.20 -9.01
CA CYS A 173 16.44 0.54 -8.29
C CYS A 173 17.37 -0.68 -8.18
N ALA A 174 18.17 -0.91 -9.22
CA ALA A 174 19.12 -2.02 -9.21
C ALA A 174 20.13 -1.93 -8.06
N ILE A 175 20.55 -0.70 -7.72
CA ILE A 175 21.52 -0.40 -6.67
C ILE A 175 20.83 0.43 -5.58
N VAL A 176 21.13 0.12 -4.33
CA VAL A 176 20.75 0.93 -3.16
C VAL A 176 21.91 1.86 -2.82
N ASP A 177 21.61 3.14 -2.66
CA ASP A 177 22.55 4.19 -2.28
C ASP A 177 22.00 5.03 -1.12
N SER A 178 22.70 6.12 -0.76
CA SER A 178 22.31 7.00 0.34
C SER A 178 21.00 7.76 0.10
N ASP A 179 20.57 7.87 -1.15
CA ASP A 179 19.38 8.62 -1.55
C ASP A 179 18.18 7.69 -1.76
N THR A 180 18.39 6.37 -1.64
CA THR A 180 17.34 5.37 -1.79
C THR A 180 16.35 5.50 -0.63
N PRO A 181 15.05 5.69 -0.91
CA PRO A 181 14.04 5.86 0.12
C PRO A 181 13.95 4.65 1.06
N VAL A 182 13.64 4.94 2.32
CA VAL A 182 13.40 3.93 3.36
C VAL A 182 11.96 4.05 3.83
N ALA A 183 11.24 2.94 3.77
CA ALA A 183 9.92 2.81 4.38
C ALA A 183 10.07 2.27 5.81
N ASP A 184 9.44 2.94 6.77
CA ASP A 184 9.35 2.54 8.17
C ASP A 184 7.88 2.22 8.49
N ASN A 185 7.58 0.94 8.74
CA ASN A 185 6.24 0.52 9.14
C ASN A 185 6.32 -0.56 10.23
N GLY A 186 5.61 -0.34 11.34
CA GLY A 186 5.53 -1.29 12.46
C GLY A 186 4.83 -2.60 12.13
N ASP A 187 4.08 -2.64 11.03
CA ASP A 187 3.36 -3.84 10.59
C ASP A 187 4.20 -4.73 9.67
N TYR A 188 5.30 -4.23 9.09
CA TYR A 188 6.17 -5.06 8.25
C TYR A 188 6.74 -6.25 9.03
N LYS A 189 6.72 -7.40 8.39
CA LYS A 189 7.23 -8.67 8.92
C LYS A 189 8.51 -9.12 8.20
N ALA A 190 8.71 -8.66 6.96
CA ALA A 190 9.93 -8.85 6.19
C ALA A 190 10.18 -7.65 5.27
N CYS A 191 11.40 -7.48 4.78
CA CYS A 191 11.74 -6.69 3.61
C CYS A 191 11.88 -7.63 2.41
N PHE A 192 11.57 -7.15 1.22
CA PHE A 192 11.73 -7.91 -0.02
C PHE A 192 12.57 -7.18 -1.06
N THR A 193 13.15 -7.96 -1.97
CA THR A 193 13.72 -7.54 -3.25
C THR A 193 13.13 -8.42 -4.34
N SER A 194 12.50 -7.82 -5.34
CA SER A 194 11.86 -8.51 -6.44
C SER A 194 12.48 -8.11 -7.78
N LEU A 195 12.85 -9.10 -8.59
CA LEU A 195 13.28 -8.94 -9.96
C LEU A 195 12.14 -9.40 -10.87
N THR A 196 11.57 -8.47 -11.63
CA THR A 196 10.50 -8.78 -12.60
C THR A 196 10.88 -8.30 -13.99
N HIS A 197 10.39 -8.99 -15.01
CA HIS A 197 10.57 -8.57 -16.40
C HIS A 197 9.34 -7.83 -16.92
N ILE A 198 9.53 -6.57 -17.34
CA ILE A 198 8.53 -5.78 -18.06
C ILE A 198 8.97 -5.69 -19.51
N GLY A 199 8.38 -6.55 -20.36
CA GLY A 199 8.82 -6.71 -21.75
C GLY A 199 10.19 -7.37 -21.83
N THR A 200 11.20 -6.65 -22.32
CA THR A 200 12.60 -7.13 -22.39
C THR A 200 13.50 -6.58 -21.28
N GLU A 201 12.97 -5.69 -20.44
CA GLU A 201 13.73 -5.02 -19.38
C GLU A 201 13.50 -5.73 -18.05
N ALA A 202 14.57 -5.86 -17.26
CA ALA A 202 14.50 -6.35 -15.89
C ALA A 202 14.36 -5.15 -14.97
N VAL A 203 13.41 -5.21 -14.04
CA VAL A 203 13.08 -4.16 -13.08
C VAL A 203 13.25 -4.72 -11.67
N VAL A 204 13.99 -3.99 -10.84
CA VAL A 204 14.17 -4.31 -9.42
C VAL A 204 13.19 -3.49 -8.58
N ILE A 205 12.43 -4.15 -7.72
CA ILE A 205 11.49 -3.54 -6.79
C ILE A 205 11.93 -3.91 -5.37
N ARG A 206 12.00 -2.94 -4.48
CA ARG A 206 12.34 -3.16 -3.06
C ARG A 206 11.22 -2.59 -2.20
N GLY A 207 10.90 -3.25 -1.09
CA GLY A 207 9.88 -2.78 -0.15
C GLY A 207 9.79 -3.61 1.12
N GLY A 208 8.79 -3.30 1.96
CA GLY A 208 8.39 -4.12 3.09
C GLY A 208 7.19 -5.01 2.75
N ASP A 209 7.15 -6.19 3.36
CA ASP A 209 6.08 -7.18 3.25
C ASP A 209 5.34 -7.31 4.59
N TYR A 210 4.03 -7.57 4.53
CA TYR A 210 3.16 -7.71 5.70
C TYR A 210 3.02 -9.16 6.18
N ASP A 211 3.44 -10.12 5.36
CA ASP A 211 3.43 -11.54 5.67
C ASP A 211 4.79 -12.00 6.23
N GLU A 212 4.75 -13.03 7.08
CA GLU A 212 5.96 -13.58 7.69
C GLU A 212 6.75 -14.41 6.68
N HIS A 213 8.02 -14.04 6.46
CA HIS A 213 8.97 -14.79 5.64
C HIS A 213 10.28 -15.02 6.40
N GLY A 214 10.99 -16.09 6.07
CA GLY A 214 12.32 -16.39 6.59
C GLY A 214 13.44 -15.59 5.91
N ASP A 215 14.55 -15.35 6.63
CA ASP A 215 15.76 -14.78 6.03
C ASP A 215 16.28 -15.65 4.87
N GLY A 216 16.34 -15.05 3.68
CA GLY A 216 16.81 -15.71 2.46
C GLY A 216 15.76 -16.61 1.81
N GLU A 217 14.51 -16.59 2.28
CA GLU A 217 13.39 -17.18 1.56
C GLU A 217 13.23 -16.48 0.20
N CYS A 218 13.01 -17.25 -0.86
CA CYS A 218 12.79 -16.70 -2.20
C CYS A 218 11.68 -17.46 -2.92
N ASP A 219 10.76 -16.69 -3.51
CA ASP A 219 9.66 -17.16 -4.33
C ASP A 219 9.90 -16.85 -5.80
N HIS A 220 9.42 -17.75 -6.65
CA HIS A 220 9.43 -17.55 -8.10
C HIS A 220 8.03 -17.78 -8.65
N GLU A 221 7.36 -16.68 -9.00
CA GLU A 221 6.03 -16.71 -9.61
C GLU A 221 6.08 -16.09 -11.02
N ASN A 222 5.78 -16.92 -12.02
CA ASN A 222 5.82 -16.58 -13.45
C ASN A 222 7.19 -16.13 -13.94
N SER A 223 7.43 -14.82 -13.94
CA SER A 223 8.63 -14.12 -14.40
C SER A 223 9.14 -13.13 -13.35
N THR A 224 8.66 -13.28 -12.12
CA THR A 224 9.01 -12.46 -10.97
C THR A 224 9.71 -13.34 -9.95
N PHE A 225 10.92 -12.96 -9.58
CA PHE A 225 11.72 -13.62 -8.55
C PHE A 225 11.83 -12.69 -7.35
N THR A 226 11.27 -13.07 -6.20
CA THR A 226 11.22 -12.24 -4.99
C THR A 226 11.97 -12.94 -3.87
N CYS A 227 12.89 -12.25 -3.19
CA CYS A 227 13.56 -12.75 -1.99
C CYS A 227 13.26 -11.86 -0.79
N TYR A 228 13.21 -12.46 0.39
CA TYR A 228 12.83 -11.83 1.64
C TYR A 228 13.94 -11.89 2.70
N CYS A 229 13.89 -10.95 3.64
CA CYS A 229 14.75 -10.90 4.81
C CYS A 229 14.06 -10.12 5.95
N THR A 230 14.48 -10.31 7.20
CA THR A 230 13.77 -9.88 8.42
C THR A 230 14.56 -8.84 9.24
N GLY A 231 15.72 -8.42 8.74
CA GLY A 231 16.57 -7.40 9.36
C GLY A 231 16.25 -5.99 8.85
N ASP A 232 16.54 -4.97 9.66
CA ASP A 232 16.44 -3.59 9.19
C ASP A 232 17.36 -3.39 7.98
N LEU A 233 16.80 -2.84 6.90
CA LEU A 233 17.50 -2.49 5.67
C LEU A 233 18.24 -3.68 5.02
N CYS A 234 17.79 -4.91 5.29
CA CYS A 234 18.44 -6.13 4.82
C CYS A 234 18.28 -6.37 3.31
N ASN A 235 17.36 -5.65 2.67
CA ASN A 235 17.12 -5.73 1.24
C ASN A 235 18.03 -4.76 0.47
N ASP A 236 19.32 -4.68 0.85
CA ASP A 236 20.36 -3.86 0.21
C ASP A 236 21.18 -4.63 -0.85
N ALA A 237 21.06 -5.96 -0.87
CA ALA A 237 21.83 -6.81 -1.75
C ALA A 237 21.67 -6.42 -3.23
N GLU A 238 22.78 -6.36 -3.95
CA GLU A 238 22.79 -6.20 -5.41
C GLU A 238 22.14 -7.43 -6.07
N VAL A 239 21.31 -7.19 -7.08
CA VAL A 239 20.55 -8.21 -7.84
C VAL A 239 21.21 -8.48 -9.18
#